data_AF-A0A180GPT2-F1
#
_entry.id   AF-A0A180GPT2-F1
#
_cell.length_a   1.000
_cell.length_b   1.000
_cell.length_c   1.000
_cell.angle_alpha   90.00
_cell.angle_beta   90.00
_cell.angle_gamma   90.00
#
_symmetry.space_group_name_H-M   'P 1'
#
loop_
_entity.id
_entity.type
_entity.pdbx_description
1 polymer ?
#
loop_
_entity_poly.entity_id
_entity_poly.type
_entity_poly.pdbx_seq_one_letter_code
_entity_poly.pdbx_strand_id
1 'polypeptide(L)'
;MKAPEPSTCAPTDITSYSGGALHIEIPIPLKELEEECLICTGNLSSLYKVLPKCKHAFCAECIDTWFKDHYTCPTCRTEDPEAKFAYDAIAAALKEAERNARIEDIRSQLEAQAVALEQHEQELVLQQRQMRNQLIRLVVSLSLTIGVTLFLVISMLRHTRYLNLK
;
A
#
# COMPACT_ATOMS: atom_id res chain seq x y z
N MET A 1 -58.64 -55.74 -2.60
CA MET A 1 -58.99 -56.15 -1.22
C MET A 1 -57.68 -56.57 -0.58
N LYS A 2 -57.08 -55.94 0.44
CA LYS A 2 -57.51 -54.97 1.44
C LYS A 2 -56.23 -54.23 1.89
N ALA A 3 -56.25 -52.90 1.88
CA ALA A 3 -55.18 -52.09 2.46
C ALA A 3 -55.25 -52.13 3.99
N PRO A 4 -54.14 -52.04 4.73
CA PRO A 4 -54.15 -51.55 6.09
C PRO A 4 -54.03 -50.02 6.10
N GLU A 5 -55.05 -49.37 6.69
CA GLU A 5 -55.18 -47.93 6.86
C GLU A 5 -54.46 -47.42 8.15
N PRO A 6 -54.55 -46.14 8.56
CA PRO A 6 -53.38 -45.31 8.80
C PRO A 6 -53.16 -45.06 10.31
N SER A 7 -51.90 -45.03 10.75
CA SER A 7 -51.60 -44.62 12.13
C SER A 7 -51.76 -43.11 12.27
N THR A 8 -52.88 -42.73 12.87
CA THR A 8 -53.22 -41.41 13.36
C THR A 8 -52.30 -40.99 14.51
N CYS A 9 -51.58 -39.87 14.36
CA CYS A 9 -51.03 -39.14 15.51
C CYS A 9 -51.84 -37.84 15.67
N ALA A 10 -52.55 -37.75 16.80
CA ALA A 10 -53.22 -36.55 17.29
C ALA A 10 -52.21 -35.58 17.94
N PRO A 11 -52.57 -34.29 18.15
CA PRO A 11 -51.61 -33.19 18.16
C PRO A 11 -51.21 -32.65 19.54
N THR A 12 -50.08 -31.95 19.51
CA THR A 12 -49.66 -30.78 20.31
C THR A 12 -49.49 -30.93 21.81
N ASP A 13 -48.23 -30.77 22.24
CA ASP A 13 -47.96 -29.80 23.31
C ASP A 13 -46.88 -28.81 22.88
N ILE A 14 -47.23 -27.54 22.99
CA ILE A 14 -46.53 -26.36 22.52
C ILE A 14 -45.97 -25.70 23.78
N THR A 15 -44.65 -25.72 23.95
CA THR A 15 -43.98 -24.82 24.89
C THR A 15 -42.92 -24.02 24.15
N SER A 16 -43.36 -22.85 23.70
CA SER A 16 -42.63 -21.57 23.64
C SER A 16 -41.10 -21.62 23.60
N TYR A 17 -40.54 -21.50 22.39
CA TYR A 17 -39.26 -20.81 22.23
C TYR A 17 -39.43 -19.71 21.19
N SER A 18 -39.54 -18.49 21.70
CA SER A 18 -39.39 -17.25 20.97
C SER A 18 -37.90 -16.93 20.86
N GLY A 19 -37.34 -17.11 19.66
CA GLY A 19 -35.98 -16.68 19.33
C GLY A 19 -35.78 -16.77 17.83
N GLY A 20 -35.73 -15.62 17.16
CA GLY A 20 -35.69 -15.54 15.71
C GLY A 20 -34.40 -16.09 15.11
N ALA A 21 -34.55 -16.93 14.10
CA ALA A 21 -33.66 -17.05 12.96
C ALA A 21 -34.46 -17.73 11.84
N LEU A 22 -34.44 -17.17 10.63
CA LEU A 22 -35.00 -17.79 9.44
C LEU A 22 -34.27 -19.11 9.18
N HIS A 23 -34.85 -20.21 9.66
CA HIS A 23 -34.41 -21.55 9.32
C HIS A 23 -34.98 -21.89 7.95
N ILE A 24 -34.22 -21.59 6.90
CA ILE A 24 -34.50 -22.14 5.56
C ILE A 24 -33.86 -23.53 5.55
N GLU A 25 -34.62 -24.53 5.98
CA GLU A 25 -34.29 -25.93 5.67
C GLU A 25 -34.55 -26.14 4.18
N ILE A 26 -33.49 -26.08 3.37
CA ILE A 26 -33.49 -26.67 2.05
C ILE A 26 -33.28 -28.18 2.27
N PRO A 27 -34.26 -29.06 1.98
CA PRO A 27 -34.04 -30.50 2.04
C PRO A 27 -33.29 -30.90 0.76
N ILE A 28 -31.97 -30.74 0.77
CA ILE A 28 -31.12 -31.39 -0.21
C ILE A 28 -30.90 -32.80 0.33
N PRO A 29 -31.28 -33.87 -0.39
CA PRO A 29 -30.94 -35.23 0.02
C PRO A 29 -29.42 -35.37 -0.12
N LEU A 30 -28.71 -35.07 0.97
CA LEU A 30 -27.27 -35.32 1.16
C LEU A 30 -27.10 -36.83 1.21
N LYS A 31 -27.01 -37.44 0.02
CA LYS A 31 -26.45 -38.77 -0.13
C LYS A 31 -24.97 -38.62 0.23
N GLU A 32 -24.65 -38.90 1.50
CA GLU A 32 -23.31 -39.05 2.07
C GLU A 32 -22.29 -38.10 1.45
N LEU A 33 -22.33 -36.83 1.84
CA LEU A 33 -21.17 -35.97 1.66
C LEU A 33 -20.07 -36.62 2.50
N GLU A 34 -19.08 -37.21 1.84
CA GLU A 34 -17.80 -37.49 2.47
C GLU A 34 -17.41 -36.20 3.19
N GLU A 35 -17.31 -36.25 4.52
CA GLU A 35 -16.89 -35.13 5.35
C GLU A 35 -15.43 -34.74 5.07
N GLU A 36 -14.85 -35.20 3.96
CA GLU A 36 -13.45 -35.12 3.60
C GLU A 36 -13.26 -34.25 2.35
N CYS A 37 -12.36 -33.28 2.43
CA CYS A 37 -11.94 -32.49 1.29
C CYS A 37 -10.91 -33.28 0.48
N LEU A 38 -11.22 -33.59 -0.79
CA LEU A 38 -10.32 -34.36 -1.67
C LEU A 38 -8.98 -33.65 -2.00
N ILE A 39 -8.86 -32.35 -1.71
CA ILE A 39 -7.62 -31.59 -1.95
C ILE A 39 -6.64 -31.81 -0.80
N CYS A 40 -7.10 -31.69 0.46
CA CYS A 40 -6.26 -31.87 1.64
C CYS A 40 -6.41 -33.25 2.30
N THR A 41 -7.30 -34.09 1.79
CA THR A 41 -7.62 -35.44 2.30
C THR A 41 -8.00 -35.47 3.80
N GLY A 42 -8.49 -34.35 4.32
CA GLY A 42 -8.90 -34.20 5.72
C GLY A 42 -10.31 -33.66 5.83
N ASN A 43 -10.82 -33.52 7.05
CA ASN A 43 -12.20 -33.12 7.24
C ASN A 43 -12.50 -31.73 6.65
N LEU A 44 -13.69 -31.59 6.04
CA LEU A 44 -14.22 -30.33 5.57
C LEU A 44 -14.31 -29.35 6.74
N SER A 45 -13.62 -28.21 6.62
CA SER A 45 -13.68 -27.13 7.60
C SER A 45 -15.06 -26.49 7.65
N SER A 46 -15.36 -25.75 8.72
CA SER A 46 -16.58 -24.94 8.84
C SER A 46 -16.75 -23.93 7.70
N LEU A 47 -15.64 -23.55 7.06
CA LEU A 47 -15.61 -22.77 5.82
C LEU A 47 -15.33 -23.69 4.63
N TYR A 48 -16.37 -24.00 3.88
CA TYR A 48 -16.29 -24.78 2.63
C TYR A 48 -16.98 -24.03 1.49
N LYS A 49 -16.59 -24.35 0.26
CA LYS A 49 -17.22 -23.83 -0.96
C LYS A 49 -17.79 -24.99 -1.75
N VAL A 50 -19.01 -24.78 -2.27
CA VAL A 50 -19.69 -25.72 -3.16
C VAL A 50 -19.67 -25.15 -4.56
N LEU A 51 -19.12 -25.89 -5.53
CA LEU A 51 -19.07 -25.43 -6.92
C LEU A 51 -20.50 -25.40 -7.49
N PRO A 52 -20.93 -24.28 -8.11
CA PRO A 52 -22.32 -24.08 -8.51
C PRO A 52 -22.78 -25.07 -9.57
N LYS A 53 -21.87 -25.54 -10.44
CA LYS A 53 -22.18 -26.43 -11.58
C LYS A 53 -22.25 -27.91 -11.22
N CYS A 54 -21.32 -28.41 -10.41
CA CYS A 54 -21.21 -29.84 -10.09
C CYS A 54 -21.55 -30.19 -8.65
N LYS A 55 -21.77 -29.19 -7.79
CA LYS A 55 -22.14 -29.33 -6.38
C LYS A 55 -21.13 -30.08 -5.50
N HIS A 56 -19.90 -30.30 -5.97
CA HIS A 56 -18.81 -30.80 -5.12
C HIS A 56 -18.35 -29.74 -4.12
N ALA A 57 -18.06 -30.18 -2.90
CA ALA A 57 -17.65 -29.33 -1.78
C ALA A 57 -16.17 -29.53 -1.44
N PHE A 58 -15.49 -28.44 -1.10
CA PHE A 58 -14.08 -28.44 -0.68
C PHE A 58 -13.86 -27.36 0.39
N CYS A 59 -12.80 -27.47 1.19
CA CYS A 59 -12.39 -26.37 2.07
C CYS A 59 -12.13 -25.11 1.24
N ALA A 60 -12.59 -23.96 1.73
CA ALA A 60 -12.51 -22.71 0.99
C ALA A 60 -11.06 -22.39 0.55
N GLU A 61 -10.10 -22.50 1.46
CA GLU A 61 -8.69 -22.25 1.17
C GLU A 61 -8.09 -23.25 0.17
N CYS A 62 -8.53 -24.51 0.23
CA CYS A 62 -8.03 -25.58 -0.62
C CYS A 62 -8.46 -25.37 -2.08
N ILE A 63 -9.75 -25.10 -2.30
CA ILE A 63 -10.26 -24.86 -3.66
C ILE A 63 -9.79 -23.51 -4.20
N ASP A 64 -9.62 -22.49 -3.35
CA ASP A 64 -9.09 -21.19 -3.77
C ASP A 64 -7.64 -21.29 -4.20
N THR A 65 -6.85 -22.16 -3.55
CA THR A 65 -5.47 -22.43 -3.98
C THR A 65 -5.44 -23.22 -5.27
N TRP A 66 -6.32 -24.23 -5.43
CA TRP A 66 -6.47 -24.98 -6.68
C TRP A 66 -6.84 -24.07 -7.86
N PHE A 67 -7.76 -23.12 -7.63
CA PHE A 67 -8.22 -22.13 -8.62
C PHE A 67 -7.19 -21.06 -9.01
N LYS A 68 -6.00 -21.06 -8.40
CA LYS A 68 -4.88 -20.23 -8.89
C LYS A 68 -4.30 -20.75 -10.20
N ASP A 69 -4.24 -22.07 -10.36
CA ASP A 69 -3.61 -22.73 -11.52
C ASP A 69 -4.61 -23.51 -12.38
N HIS A 70 -5.76 -23.90 -11.82
CA HIS A 70 -6.75 -24.76 -12.48
C HIS A 70 -8.18 -24.31 -12.21
N TYR A 71 -9.01 -24.10 -13.24
CA TYR A 71 -10.41 -23.67 -13.08
C TYR A 71 -11.42 -24.80 -13.23
N THR A 72 -11.03 -26.01 -12.84
CA THR A 72 -11.81 -27.23 -12.99
C THR A 72 -12.09 -27.84 -11.63
N CYS A 73 -13.25 -28.46 -11.46
CA CYS A 73 -13.54 -29.26 -10.27
C CYS A 73 -12.49 -30.39 -10.09
N PRO A 74 -11.82 -30.49 -8.94
CA PRO A 74 -10.87 -31.57 -8.65
C PRO A 74 -11.50 -32.98 -8.79
N THR A 75 -12.78 -33.12 -8.48
CA THR A 75 -13.50 -34.40 -8.51
C THR A 75 -13.91 -34.81 -9.92
N CYS A 76 -14.61 -33.94 -10.64
CA CYS A 76 -15.27 -34.29 -11.91
C CYS A 76 -14.75 -33.54 -13.13
N ARG A 77 -13.71 -32.70 -12.95
CA ARG A 77 -13.07 -31.90 -14.01
C ARG A 77 -13.98 -30.94 -14.78
N THR A 78 -15.22 -30.72 -14.31
CA THR A 78 -16.12 -29.71 -14.86
C THR A 78 -15.50 -28.32 -14.71
N GLU A 79 -15.44 -27.57 -15.81
CA GLU A 79 -14.91 -26.20 -15.83
C GLU A 79 -15.87 -25.20 -15.19
N ASP A 80 -15.29 -24.26 -14.45
CA ASP A 80 -15.96 -23.09 -13.91
C ASP A 80 -15.41 -21.79 -14.54
N PRO A 81 -15.90 -21.42 -15.75
CA PRO A 81 -15.45 -20.22 -16.45
C PRO A 81 -15.85 -18.92 -15.73
N GLU A 82 -16.89 -18.95 -14.90
CA GLU A 82 -17.31 -17.80 -14.09
C GLU A 82 -16.28 -17.56 -12.98
N ALA A 83 -15.84 -18.64 -12.31
CA ALA A 83 -14.73 -18.56 -11.36
C ALA A 83 -13.46 -18.04 -12.05
N LYS A 84 -13.11 -18.56 -13.24
CA LYS A 84 -11.93 -18.09 -13.99
C LYS A 84 -11.93 -16.58 -14.22
N PHE A 85 -13.02 -16.05 -14.77
CA PHE A 85 -13.13 -14.62 -15.05
C PHE A 85 -13.01 -13.77 -13.78
N ALA A 86 -13.64 -14.21 -12.68
CA ALA A 86 -13.56 -13.52 -11.41
C ALA A 86 -12.14 -13.51 -10.82
N TYR A 87 -11.44 -14.64 -10.81
CA TYR A 87 -10.05 -14.72 -10.33
C TYR A 87 -9.09 -13.92 -11.19
N ASP A 88 -9.22 -13.98 -12.52
CA ASP A 88 -8.38 -13.21 -13.45
C ASP A 88 -8.59 -11.70 -13.24
N ALA A 89 -9.83 -11.26 -13.06
CA ALA A 89 -10.16 -9.86 -12.78
C ALA A 89 -9.57 -9.39 -11.43
N ILE A 90 -9.69 -10.20 -10.37
CA ILE A 90 -9.11 -9.89 -9.06
C ILE A 90 -7.58 -9.84 -9.15
N ALA A 91 -6.95 -10.80 -9.83
CA ALA A 91 -5.50 -10.84 -10.00
C ALA A 91 -4.99 -9.63 -10.79
N ALA A 92 -5.72 -9.21 -11.84
CA ALA A 92 -5.41 -8.00 -12.58
C ALA A 92 -5.53 -6.75 -11.70
N ALA A 93 -6.60 -6.64 -10.92
CA ALA A 93 -6.82 -5.51 -10.01
C ALA A 93 -5.73 -5.42 -8.91
N LEU A 94 -5.28 -6.55 -8.35
CA LEU A 94 -4.20 -6.57 -7.36
C LEU A 94 -2.86 -6.13 -7.98
N LYS A 95 -2.51 -6.64 -9.16
CA LYS A 95 -1.29 -6.21 -9.87
C LYS A 95 -1.32 -4.73 -10.20
N GLU A 96 -2.48 -4.23 -10.60
CA GLU A 96 -2.71 -2.83 -10.89
C GLU A 96 -2.57 -1.97 -9.63
N ALA A 97 -3.15 -2.38 -8.50
CA ALA A 97 -2.99 -1.71 -7.22
C ALA A 97 -1.51 -1.65 -6.79
N GLU A 98 -0.77 -2.76 -6.94
CA GLU A 98 0.65 -2.82 -6.62
C GLU A 98 1.49 -1.91 -7.53
N ARG A 99 1.15 -1.85 -8.82
CA ARG A 99 1.76 -0.91 -9.78
C ARG A 99 1.48 0.53 -9.39
N ASN A 100 0.24 0.85 -9.01
CA ASN A 100 -0.15 2.21 -8.61
C ASN A 100 0.53 2.61 -7.30
N ALA A 101 0.68 1.69 -6.34
CA ALA A 101 1.46 1.92 -5.12
C ALA A 101 2.92 2.23 -5.42
N ARG A 102 3.56 1.49 -6.35
CA ARG A 102 4.92 1.79 -6.82
C ARG A 102 5.02 3.17 -7.49
N ILE A 103 4.04 3.56 -8.30
CA ILE A 103 4.03 4.88 -8.95
C ILE A 103 3.93 5.99 -7.91
N GLU A 104 3.10 5.83 -6.90
CA GLU A 104 2.94 6.83 -5.83
C GLU A 104 4.22 6.99 -5.00
N ASP A 105 4.90 5.89 -4.67
CA ASP A 105 6.22 5.94 -4.01
C ASP A 105 7.26 6.69 -4.85
N ILE A 106 7.37 6.37 -6.15
CA ILE A 106 8.28 7.08 -7.07
C ILE A 106 7.94 8.57 -7.12
N ARG A 107 6.66 8.92 -7.19
CA ARG A 107 6.21 10.31 -7.20
C ARG A 107 6.64 11.04 -5.92
N SER A 108 6.40 10.44 -4.75
CA SER A 108 6.80 11.01 -3.47
C SER A 108 8.31 11.23 -3.38
N GLN A 109 9.10 10.29 -3.87
CA GLN A 109 10.56 10.42 -3.94
C GLN A 109 11.01 11.56 -4.87
N LEU A 110 10.39 11.70 -6.05
CA LEU A 110 10.68 12.78 -6.98
C LEU A 110 10.34 14.15 -6.39
N GLU A 111 9.22 14.26 -5.68
CA GLU A 111 8.82 15.49 -4.99
C GLU A 111 9.83 15.86 -3.88
N ALA A 112 10.25 14.89 -3.06
CA ALA A 112 11.27 15.12 -2.04
C ALA A 112 12.63 15.54 -2.65
N GLN A 113 13.02 14.91 -3.76
CA GLN A 113 14.26 15.26 -4.47
C GLN A 113 14.19 16.67 -5.07
N ALA A 114 13.05 17.07 -5.64
CA ALA A 114 12.86 18.42 -6.17
C ALA A 114 13.02 19.48 -5.08
N VAL A 115 12.41 19.28 -3.91
CA VAL A 115 12.55 20.18 -2.75
C VAL A 115 14.02 20.24 -2.29
N ALA A 116 14.71 19.11 -2.22
CA ALA A 116 16.12 19.07 -1.82
C ALA A 116 17.03 19.84 -2.80
N LEU A 117 16.76 19.74 -4.11
CA LEU A 117 17.48 20.49 -5.14
C LEU A 117 17.25 22.00 -5.01
N GLU A 118 16.01 22.43 -4.81
CA GLU A 118 15.67 23.84 -4.61
C GLU A 118 16.34 24.41 -3.35
N GLN A 119 16.33 23.64 -2.25
CA GLN A 119 17.01 24.02 -1.02
C GLN A 119 18.52 24.17 -1.22
N HIS A 120 19.13 23.23 -1.95
CA HIS A 120 20.55 23.30 -2.26
C HIS A 120 20.89 24.54 -3.11
N GLU A 121 20.07 24.87 -4.11
CA GLU A 121 20.25 26.10 -4.90
C GLU A 121 20.16 27.36 -4.03
N GLN A 122 19.19 27.42 -3.11
CA GLN A 122 19.05 28.53 -2.18
C GLN A 122 20.27 28.67 -1.26
N GLU A 123 20.84 27.56 -0.80
CA GLU A 123 22.07 27.57 -0.01
C GLU A 123 23.26 28.12 -0.82
N LEU A 124 23.42 27.69 -2.07
CA LEU A 124 24.46 28.20 -2.96
C LEU A 124 24.32 29.71 -3.19
N VAL A 125 23.10 30.19 -3.44
CA VAL A 125 22.81 31.62 -3.59
C VAL A 125 23.14 32.38 -2.30
N LEU A 126 22.82 31.82 -1.13
CA LEU A 126 23.15 32.42 0.15
C LEU A 126 24.67 32.49 0.36
N GLN A 127 25.39 31.40 0.11
CA GLN A 127 26.85 31.34 0.19
C GLN A 127 27.49 32.37 -0.75
N GLN A 128 27.00 32.49 -1.98
CA GLN A 128 27.47 33.50 -2.93
C GLN A 128 27.27 34.93 -2.40
N ARG A 129 26.09 35.22 -1.83
CA ARG A 129 25.81 36.53 -1.21
C ARG A 129 26.73 36.78 -0.01
N GLN A 130 26.97 35.77 0.82
CA GLN A 130 27.88 35.87 1.97
C GLN A 130 29.31 36.16 1.51
N MET A 131 29.84 35.42 0.54
CA MET A 131 31.17 35.65 -0.03
C MET A 131 31.29 37.06 -0.63
N ARG A 132 30.29 37.51 -1.40
CA ARG A 132 30.26 38.86 -1.95
C ARG A 132 30.29 39.92 -0.84
N ASN A 133 29.48 39.75 0.20
CA ASN A 133 29.42 40.69 1.32
C ASN A 133 30.73 40.70 2.12
N GLN A 134 31.35 39.54 2.32
CA GLN A 134 32.67 39.43 2.95
C GLN A 134 33.75 40.14 2.12
N LEU A 135 33.77 39.92 0.80
CA LEU A 135 34.68 40.60 -0.11
C LEU A 135 34.52 42.12 -0.04
N ILE A 136 33.27 42.62 -0.11
CA ILE A 136 32.99 44.07 -0.02
C ILE A 136 33.54 44.64 1.29
N ARG A 137 33.31 43.98 2.44
CA ARG A 137 33.82 44.41 3.75
C ARG A 137 35.36 44.48 3.76
N LEU A 138 36.02 43.45 3.23
CA LEU A 138 37.49 43.40 3.16
C LEU A 138 38.05 44.52 2.27
N VAL A 139 37.46 44.74 1.09
CA VAL A 139 37.89 45.78 0.15
C VAL A 139 37.73 47.18 0.75
N VAL A 140 36.60 47.46 1.40
CA VAL A 140 36.35 48.75 2.07
C VAL A 140 37.36 48.96 3.21
N SER A 141 37.59 47.95 4.05
CA SER A 141 38.57 48.01 5.13
C SER A 141 39.99 48.27 4.62
N LEU A 142 40.44 47.54 3.60
CA LEU A 142 41.76 47.72 2.97
C LEU A 142 41.91 49.12 2.35
N SER A 143 40.87 49.63 1.70
CA SER A 143 40.88 50.97 1.12
C SER A 143 41.05 52.06 2.20
N LEU A 144 40.36 51.91 3.33
CA LEU A 144 40.47 52.83 4.46
C LEU A 144 41.86 52.77 5.12
N THR A 145 42.43 51.58 5.32
CA THR A 145 43.76 51.44 5.93
C THR A 145 44.86 51.99 5.01
N ILE A 146 44.78 51.72 3.70
CA ILE A 146 45.69 52.31 2.71
C ILE A 146 45.56 53.85 2.71
N GLY A 147 44.35 54.39 2.76
CA GLY A 147 44.13 55.84 2.82
C GLY A 147 44.75 56.50 4.06
N VAL A 148 44.50 55.93 5.25
CA VAL A 148 45.04 56.44 6.52
C VAL A 148 46.57 56.36 6.54
N THR A 149 47.14 55.23 6.15
CA THR A 149 48.60 55.04 6.13
C THR A 149 49.28 56.02 5.18
N LEU A 150 48.75 56.22 3.97
CA LEU A 150 49.27 57.22 3.02
C LEU A 150 49.20 58.64 3.60
N PHE A 151 48.08 59.01 4.22
CA PHE A 151 47.93 60.33 4.84
C PHE A 151 48.98 60.56 5.95
N LEU A 152 49.18 59.58 6.82
CA LEU A 152 50.19 59.65 7.89
C LEU A 152 51.62 59.76 7.33
N VAL A 153 51.97 58.96 6.31
CA VAL A 153 53.28 59.02 5.66
C VAL A 153 53.51 60.39 5.03
N ILE A 154 52.53 60.92 4.28
CA ILE A 154 52.63 62.24 3.67
C ILE A 154 52.79 63.34 4.73
N SER A 155 52.01 63.28 5.82
CA SER A 155 52.11 64.22 6.93
C SER A 155 53.49 64.20 7.57
N MET A 156 54.02 63.01 7.85
CA MET A 156 55.37 62.83 8.39
C MET A 156 56.44 63.38 7.45
N LEU A 157 56.37 63.07 6.15
CA LEU A 157 57.32 63.59 5.16
C LEU A 157 57.29 65.12 5.09
N ARG A 158 56.10 65.74 5.13
CA ARG A 158 55.96 67.19 5.17
C ARG A 158 56.57 67.77 6.45
N HIS A 159 56.32 67.15 7.59
CA HIS A 159 56.87 67.57 8.88
C HIS A 159 58.39 67.48 8.92
N THR A 160 58.98 66.37 8.48
CA THR A 160 60.44 66.21 8.38
C THR A 160 61.07 67.25 7.45
N ARG A 161 60.45 67.53 6.29
CA ARG A 161 60.91 68.60 5.39
C ARG A 161 60.83 69.98 6.03
N TYR A 162 59.74 70.27 6.76
CA TYR A 162 59.58 71.53 7.49
C TYR A 162 60.66 71.70 8.57
N LEU A 163 60.97 70.64 9.31
CA LEU A 163 62.04 70.67 10.31
C LEU A 163 63.44 70.86 9.69
N ASN A 164 63.73 70.27 8.53
CA ASN A 164 65.02 70.44 7.84
C ASN A 164 65.22 71.82 7.17
N LEU A 165 64.16 72.62 7.02
CA LEU A 165 64.20 73.95 6.41
C LEU A 165 64.40 75.09 7.44
N LYS A 166 64.31 74.79 8.74
CA LYS A 166 64.58 75.72 9.86
C LYS A 166 65.95 75.47 10.45
#